data_AF-A0AAX4H844-F1
#
_entry.id   AF-A0AAX4H844-F1
#
_cell.length_a   1.000
_cell.length_b   1.000
_cell.length_c   1.000
_cell.angle_alpha   90.00
_cell.angle_beta   90.00
_cell.angle_gamma   90.00
#
_symmetry.space_group_name_H-M   'P 1'
#
loop_
_entity.id
_entity.type
_entity.pdbx_description
1 polymer ?
#
loop_
_entity_poly.entity_id
_entity_poly.type
_entity_poly.pdbx_seq_one_letter_code
_entity_poly.pdbx_strand_id
1 'polypeptide(L)' 'MEGERKFRAIAIASDQKDPISPCGICRQFIREFNRNIEVYMISSDGGTCVKMTLDELLPMSFGPENLGK' A
#
# COMPACT_ATOMS: atom_id res chain seq x y z
N MET A 1 3.15 -18.70 14.84
CA MET A 1 3.74 -18.21 13.57
C MET A 1 4.54 -16.97 13.93
N GLU A 2 5.85 -17.11 13.93
CA GLU A 2 6.79 -15.99 14.12
C GLU A 2 6.93 -15.25 12.79
N GLY A 3 6.78 -13.93 12.80
CA GLY A 3 6.95 -13.09 11.62
C GLY A 3 6.53 -11.65 11.87
N GLU A 4 7.23 -10.72 11.22
CA GLU A 4 6.91 -9.30 11.32
C GLU A 4 5.55 -8.99 10.71
N ARG A 5 4.74 -8.24 11.46
CA ARG A 5 3.36 -7.86 11.08
C ARG A 5 3.14 -6.35 11.15
N LYS A 6 4.11 -5.60 11.68
CA LYS A 6 4.03 -4.16 11.89
C LYS A 6 4.85 -3.44 10.84
N PHE A 7 4.20 -3.05 9.74
CA PHE A 7 4.85 -2.32 8.65
C PHE A 7 4.52 -0.83 8.73
N ARG A 8 5.57 0.00 8.60
CA ARG A 8 5.43 1.47 8.59
C ARG A 8 5.12 2.02 7.20
N ALA A 9 5.77 1.48 6.18
CA ALA A 9 5.68 1.98 4.81
C ALA A 9 6.01 0.90 3.77
N ILE A 10 5.60 1.12 2.52
CA ILE A 10 5.97 0.33 1.34
C ILE A 10 6.31 1.25 0.17
N ALA A 11 7.26 0.85 -0.68
CA ALA A 11 7.59 1.54 -1.92
C ALA A 11 7.25 0.68 -3.13
N ILE A 12 6.74 1.31 -4.19
CA ILE A 12 6.43 0.72 -5.49
C ILE A 12 7.34 1.38 -6.53
N ALA A 13 8.11 0.56 -7.23
CA ALA A 13 9.00 0.97 -8.30
C ALA A 13 8.72 0.13 -9.55
N SER A 14 8.89 0.75 -10.72
CA SER A 14 8.76 0.09 -12.01
C SER A 14 9.58 0.84 -13.05
N ASP A 15 9.72 0.26 -14.25
CA ASP A 15 10.38 0.93 -15.38
C ASP A 15 9.52 2.02 -16.05
N GLN A 16 8.33 2.29 -15.52
CA GLN A 16 7.44 3.35 -16.02
C GLN A 16 7.97 4.73 -15.66
N LYS A 17 7.85 5.67 -16.62
CA LYS A 17 8.26 7.06 -16.42
C LYS A 17 7.42 7.77 -15.35
N ASP A 18 6.16 7.38 -15.19
CA ASP A 18 5.28 7.94 -14.18
C ASP A 18 5.16 6.99 -12.98
N PRO A 19 4.96 7.51 -11.75
CA PRO A 19 4.67 6.70 -10.57
C PRO A 19 3.50 5.74 -10.81
N ILE A 20 3.72 4.46 -10.50
CA ILE A 20 2.69 3.43 -10.67
C ILE A 20 2.02 3.07 -9.35
N SER A 21 0.69 3.00 -9.39
CA SER A 21 -0.12 2.62 -8.24
C SER A 21 -0.19 1.12 -8.04
N PRO A 22 -0.20 0.59 -6.79
CA PRO A 22 -0.41 -0.83 -6.57
C PRO A 22 -1.80 -1.25 -7.06
N CYS A 23 -1.91 -2.44 -7.64
CA CYS A 23 -3.19 -2.98 -8.10
C CYS A 23 -4.11 -3.36 -6.92
N GLY A 24 -5.39 -3.60 -7.20
CA GLY A 24 -6.41 -3.82 -6.16
C GLY A 24 -6.10 -4.99 -5.21
N ILE A 25 -5.58 -6.11 -5.73
CA ILE A 25 -5.21 -7.26 -4.89
C ILE A 25 -4.03 -6.96 -3.96
N CYS A 26 -3.04 -6.19 -4.42
CA CYS A 26 -1.93 -5.74 -3.59
C CYS A 26 -2.45 -4.84 -2.46
N ARG A 27 -3.33 -3.88 -2.78
CA ARG A 27 -3.95 -3.00 -1.77
C ARG A 27 -4.68 -3.82 -0.71
N GLN A 28 -5.50 -4.80 -1.12
CA GLN A 28 -6.24 -5.65 -0.19
C GLN A 28 -5.30 -6.52 0.67
N PHE A 29 -4.24 -7.09 0.08
CA PHE A 29 -3.28 -7.88 0.84
C PHE A 29 -2.55 -7.04 1.89
N ILE A 30 -2.10 -5.84 1.53
CA ILE A 30 -1.43 -4.92 2.46
C ILE A 30 -2.41 -4.48 3.57
N ARG A 31 -3.69 -4.32 3.23
CA ARG A 31 -4.76 -3.92 4.16
C ARG A 31 -4.95 -4.88 5.33
N GLU A 32 -4.65 -6.15 5.15
CA GLU A 32 -4.67 -7.15 6.24
C GLU A 32 -3.64 -6.87 7.34
N PHE A 33 -2.59 -6.10 7.03
CA PHE A 33 -1.53 -5.78 7.98
C PHE A 33 -1.66 -4.38 8.57
N ASN A 34 -1.95 -3.38 7.73
CA ASN A 34 -2.06 -2.00 8.19
C ASN A 34 -2.87 -1.14 7.20
N ARG A 35 -4.04 -0.66 7.65
CA ARG A 35 -4.93 0.23 6.90
C ARG A 35 -4.32 1.60 6.58
N ASN A 36 -3.43 2.09 7.44
CA ASN A 36 -2.87 3.45 7.37
C ASN A 36 -1.40 3.46 6.95
N ILE A 37 -0.92 2.36 6.35
CA ILE A 37 0.47 2.28 5.89
C ILE A 37 0.75 3.33 4.81
N GLU A 38 1.94 3.90 4.85
CA GLU A 38 2.40 4.85 3.83
C GLU A 38 2.84 4.08 2.57
N VAL A 39 2.32 4.48 1.42
CA VAL A 39 2.63 3.93 0.10
C VAL A 39 3.35 4.99 -0.73
N TYR A 40 4.59 4.70 -1.08
CA TYR A 40 5.45 5.54 -1.90
C TYR A 40 5.49 4.99 -3.32
N MET A 41 4.95 5.72 -4.30
CA MET A 41 4.95 5.34 -5.71
C MET A 41 6.00 6.19 -6.42
N ILE A 42 6.97 5.56 -7.08
CA ILE A 42 8.18 6.23 -7.56
C ILE A 42 8.28 6.04 -9.08
N SER A 43 8.61 7.11 -9.81
CA SER A 43 8.97 7.05 -11.23
C SER A 43 10.28 6.31 -11.45
N SER A 44 10.50 5.74 -12.63
CA SER A 44 11.72 4.99 -12.95
C SER A 44 13.01 5.81 -12.85
N ASP A 45 12.93 7.13 -13.03
CA ASP A 45 14.05 8.06 -12.88
C ASP A 45 14.23 8.58 -11.44
N GLY A 46 13.34 8.21 -10.52
CA GLY A 46 13.32 8.71 -9.14
C GLY A 46 12.95 10.19 -8.99
N GLY A 47 12.64 10.89 -10.09
CA GLY A 47 12.34 12.32 -10.11
C GLY A 47 10.97 12.68 -9.53
N THR A 48 10.02 11.73 -9.55
CA THR A 48 8.68 11.90 -8.99
C THR A 48 8.38 10.83 -7.96
N CYS A 49 7.93 11.26 -6.78
CA CYS A 49 7.41 10.38 -5.76
C CYS A 49 6.03 10.86 -5.32
N VAL A 50 5.02 9.99 -5.48
CA VAL A 50 3.68 10.22 -4.95
C VAL A 50 3.55 9.40 -3.67
N LYS A 51 3.31 10.09 -2.55
CA LYS A 51 3.04 9.48 -1.25
C LYS A 51 1.54 9.53 -0.98
N MET A 52 0.97 8.37 -0.67
CA MET A 52 -0.41 8.24 -0.20
C MET A 52 -0.46 7.25 0.97
N THR A 53 -1.54 7.26 1.72
CA THR A 53 -1.88 6.18 2.65
C THR A 53 -2.67 5.09 1.93
N LEU A 54 -2.67 3.88 2.48
CA LEU A 54 -3.51 2.82 1.93
C LEU A 54 -5.01 3.12 2.07
N ASP A 55 -5.45 3.85 3.09
CA ASP A 55 -6.86 4.27 3.26
C ASP A 55 -7.32 5.19 2.12
N GLU A 56 -6.46 6.10 1.65
CA GLU A 56 -6.74 6.93 0.47
C GLU A 56 -6.78 6.12 -0.83
N LEU A 57 -5.95 5.08 -0.94
CA LEU A 57 -5.90 4.19 -2.11
C LEU A 57 -7.02 3.14 -2.11
N LEU A 58 -7.57 2.79 -0.96
CA LEU A 58 -8.63 1.79 -0.82
C LEU A 58 -9.62 2.22 0.28
N PRO A 59 -10.41 3.28 0.01
CA PRO A 59 -11.34 3.84 0.98
C PRO A 59 -12.45 2.84 1.29
N MET A 60 -12.92 2.85 2.54
CA MET A 60 -13.97 1.93 3.02
C MET A 60 -13.64 0.45 2.75
N SER A 61 -12.35 0.12 2.79
CA SER A 61 -11.86 -1.24 2.57
C SER A 61 -12.47 -2.23 3.55
N PHE A 62 -12.86 -3.40 3.02
CA PHE A 62 -13.13 -4.56 3.85
C PHE A 62 -11.84 -5.02 4.55
N GLY A 63 -11.93 -5.37 5.82
CA GLY A 63 -10.79 -5.83 6.60
C GLY A 63 -11.20 -6.69 7.80
N PRO A 64 -10.23 -7.00 8.68
CA PRO A 64 -10.45 -7.83 9.86
C PRO A 64 -11.64 -7.39 10.72
N GLU A 65 -11.87 -6.08 10.83
CA GLU A 65 -12.98 -5.51 11.61
C GLU A 65 -14.37 -5.90 11.07
N ASN A 66 -14.50 -6.28 9.80
CA ASN A 66 -15.76 -6.68 9.20
C ASN A 66 -16.08 -8.16 9.40
N LEU A 67 -15.13 -8.94 9.91
CA LEU A 67 -15.29 -10.37 10.19
C LEU A 67 -15.71 -10.65 11.64
N GLY A 68 -15.93 -9.62 12.45
CA GLY A 68 -16.29 -9.77 13.87
C GLY A 68 -15.17 -10.40 14.71
N LYS A 69 -13.92 -10.22 14.28
CA LYS A 69 -12.71 -10.63 15.01
C LYS A 69 -11.97 -9.42 15.55
#